data_AF-A0A3C0ATU2-F1
#
_entry.id   AF-A0A3C0ATU2-F1
#
_cell.length_a   1.000
_cell.length_b   1.000
_cell.length_c   1.000
_cell.angle_alpha   90.00
_cell.angle_beta   90.00
_cell.angle_gamma   90.00
#
_symmetry.space_group_name_H-M   'P 1'
#
loop_
_entity.id
_entity.type
_entity.pdbx_description
1 polymer ?
#
loop_
_entity_poly.entity_id
_entity_poly.type
_entity_poly.pdbx_seq_one_letter_code
_entity_poly.pdbx_strand_id
1 'polypeptide(L)'
;MSEVITDKDKEYEAREQASAPGDDQAMSDRVNNRSLRPRSDAFKEFMTTGWDDNEPEIKPLESSKYTPARLEALGKAFPGERLVIPAGQPKVRNNDCDYAFRPDTTFSYYTGLGEDFEAGAVLVLNPVDPDSPEAKAGKTHIPELFVAPRANHYTQDFFMNAHYGEYWVGPRAGLKEMTAMTGIETNDIAQLADALGKDVGSDAGAVRVRVIREADPQVTGLVEDIRKANGFDDPDRNNADDDKLHEFAAEARMCKDEYEVREMRKAIAATKHGFDNILRKLPSSLDKPRSERMLEGAFNAISREEGNDVGYDTIIASGAHAPILHWMRNTGTVGSGELLLIDAGVEVTSLYTADITRTFPTT
;
A
#
# COMPACT_ATOMS: atom_id res chain seq x y z
N MET A 1 -20.13 -25.07 -39.58
CA MET A 1 -19.32 -25.16 -38.35
C MET A 1 -18.23 -26.19 -38.62
N SER A 2 -17.20 -25.78 -39.34
CA SER A 2 -16.02 -26.60 -39.61
C SER A 2 -15.01 -26.39 -38.48
N GLU A 3 -14.43 -27.48 -37.99
CA GLU A 3 -13.51 -27.52 -36.86
C GLU A 3 -12.37 -26.50 -37.02
N VAL A 4 -12.22 -25.64 -36.00
CA VAL A 4 -11.25 -24.52 -35.93
C VAL A 4 -9.93 -24.98 -35.29
N ILE A 5 -9.60 -26.27 -35.38
CA ILE A 5 -8.37 -26.83 -34.79
C ILE A 5 -7.57 -27.48 -35.91
N THR A 6 -6.50 -26.81 -36.31
CA THR A 6 -5.57 -27.26 -37.34
C THR A 6 -4.62 -28.32 -36.79
N ASP A 7 -3.97 -29.08 -37.67
CA ASP A 7 -2.96 -30.06 -37.23
C ASP A 7 -1.75 -29.38 -36.57
N LYS A 8 -1.49 -28.10 -36.88
CA LYS A 8 -0.50 -27.28 -36.17
C LYS A 8 -0.93 -26.96 -34.74
N ASP A 9 -2.22 -26.73 -34.50
CA ASP A 9 -2.76 -26.48 -33.16
C ASP A 9 -2.63 -27.75 -32.29
N LYS A 10 -2.89 -28.93 -32.86
CA LYS A 10 -2.69 -30.22 -32.18
C LYS A 10 -1.22 -30.51 -31.87
N GLU A 11 -0.32 -30.18 -32.81
CA GLU A 11 1.11 -30.34 -32.61
C GLU A 11 1.65 -29.39 -31.53
N TYR A 12 1.09 -28.17 -31.48
CA TYR A 12 1.36 -27.19 -30.44
C TYR A 12 0.86 -27.65 -29.06
N GLU A 13 -0.39 -28.11 -28.97
CA GLU A 13 -0.94 -28.67 -27.73
C GLU A 13 -0.11 -29.84 -27.20
N ALA A 14 0.35 -30.73 -28.07
CA ALA A 14 1.21 -31.86 -27.67
C ALA A 14 2.58 -31.39 -27.12
N ARG A 15 3.18 -30.33 -27.68
CA ARG A 15 4.44 -29.76 -27.19
C ARG A 15 4.26 -29.05 -25.85
N GLU A 16 3.17 -28.30 -25.69
CA GLU A 16 2.82 -27.64 -24.43
C GLU A 16 2.55 -28.68 -23.33
N GLN A 17 1.80 -29.74 -23.64
CA GLN A 17 1.53 -30.82 -22.70
C GLN A 17 2.80 -31.60 -22.28
N ALA A 18 3.77 -31.75 -23.19
CA ALA A 18 5.06 -32.38 -22.89
C ALA A 18 6.02 -31.47 -22.09
N SER A 19 5.82 -30.15 -22.14
CA SER A 19 6.63 -29.16 -21.40
C SER A 19 5.94 -28.63 -20.14
N ALA A 20 4.71 -29.07 -19.89
CA ALA A 20 3.98 -28.82 -18.67
C ALA A 20 4.73 -29.40 -17.46
N PRO A 21 4.88 -28.65 -16.36
CA PRO A 21 5.44 -29.21 -15.15
C PRO A 21 4.53 -30.36 -14.65
N GLY A 22 5.14 -31.51 -14.34
CA GLY A 22 4.43 -32.71 -13.91
C GLY A 22 3.74 -32.59 -12.55
N ASP A 23 3.05 -33.67 -12.14
CA ASP A 23 2.19 -33.73 -10.94
C ASP A 23 2.90 -33.50 -9.59
N ASP A 24 4.23 -33.34 -9.58
CA ASP A 24 5.09 -33.15 -8.41
C ASP A 24 5.39 -31.67 -8.08
N GLN A 25 4.48 -30.74 -8.43
CA GLN A 25 4.62 -29.34 -8.01
C GLN A 25 4.15 -29.11 -6.57
N ALA A 26 4.84 -28.23 -5.84
CA ALA A 26 4.38 -27.73 -4.54
C ALA A 26 2.98 -27.09 -4.69
N MET A 27 2.10 -27.29 -3.70
CA MET A 27 0.71 -26.80 -3.77
C MET A 27 0.62 -25.28 -3.99
N SER A 28 1.62 -24.51 -3.52
CA SER A 28 1.76 -23.06 -3.77
C SER A 28 1.86 -22.73 -5.26
N ASP A 29 2.55 -23.56 -6.03
CA ASP A 29 2.87 -23.29 -7.44
C ASP A 29 1.69 -23.63 -8.36
N ARG A 30 0.77 -24.47 -7.89
CA ARG A 30 -0.43 -24.90 -8.64
C ARG A 30 -1.51 -23.82 -8.70
N VAL A 31 -1.56 -22.90 -7.72
CA VAL A 31 -2.55 -21.81 -7.68
C VAL A 31 -2.33 -20.83 -8.85
N ASN A 32 -1.08 -20.63 -9.25
CA ASN A 32 -0.68 -19.73 -10.34
C ASN A 32 -0.77 -20.37 -11.74
N ASN A 33 -1.13 -21.66 -11.85
CA ASN A 33 -0.99 -22.45 -13.07
C ASN A 33 -2.33 -23.09 -13.50
N ARG A 34 -3.43 -22.32 -13.50
CA ARG A 34 -4.75 -22.82 -13.92
C ARG A 34 -4.85 -23.20 -15.42
N SER A 35 -3.81 -22.96 -16.22
CA SER A 35 -3.70 -23.44 -17.60
C SER A 35 -2.24 -23.61 -18.02
N LEU A 36 -2.00 -24.48 -19.03
CA LEU A 36 -0.73 -24.59 -19.75
C LEU A 36 -0.31 -23.18 -20.20
N ARG A 37 0.70 -22.60 -19.55
CA ARG A 37 1.22 -21.27 -19.92
C ARG A 37 2.06 -21.44 -21.17
N PRO A 38 1.66 -20.87 -22.31
CA PRO A 38 2.42 -21.06 -23.51
C PRO A 38 3.77 -20.36 -23.43
N ARG A 39 4.86 -21.11 -23.68
CA ARG A 39 6.24 -20.62 -23.49
C ARG A 39 6.98 -20.37 -24.79
N SER A 40 6.34 -20.59 -25.93
CA SER A 40 6.96 -20.41 -27.24
C SER A 40 7.40 -18.97 -27.47
N ASP A 41 8.51 -18.78 -28.19
CA ASP A 41 9.02 -17.42 -28.46
C ASP A 41 8.07 -16.63 -29.36
N ALA A 42 7.34 -17.30 -30.26
CA ALA A 42 6.28 -16.68 -31.05
C ALA A 42 5.13 -16.15 -30.17
N PHE A 43 4.76 -16.89 -29.11
CA PHE A 43 3.75 -16.42 -28.16
C PHE A 43 4.27 -15.23 -27.32
N LYS A 44 5.52 -15.28 -26.85
CA LYS A 44 6.13 -14.14 -26.14
C LYS A 44 6.14 -12.89 -27.01
N GLU A 45 6.60 -13.01 -28.25
CA GLU A 45 6.65 -11.89 -29.22
C GLU A 45 5.25 -11.32 -29.46
N PHE A 46 4.24 -12.19 -29.67
CA PHE A 46 2.86 -11.77 -29.80
C PHE A 46 2.35 -11.01 -28.55
N MET A 47 2.63 -11.52 -27.35
CA MET A 47 2.18 -10.89 -26.11
C MET A 47 2.85 -9.53 -25.84
N THR A 48 4.04 -9.28 -26.38
CA THR A 48 4.80 -8.03 -26.18
C THR A 48 4.69 -7.01 -27.33
N THR A 49 3.99 -7.33 -28.43
CA THR A 49 3.91 -6.47 -29.63
C THR A 49 2.52 -5.87 -29.84
N GLY A 50 2.44 -4.71 -30.49
CA GLY A 50 1.17 -4.04 -30.82
C GLY A 50 0.55 -3.21 -29.69
N TRP A 51 1.26 -3.06 -28.57
CA TRP A 51 0.91 -2.15 -27.48
C TRP A 51 1.39 -0.73 -27.77
N ASP A 52 0.68 0.26 -27.21
CA ASP A 52 1.06 1.67 -27.31
C ASP A 52 2.17 2.01 -26.30
N ASP A 53 3.05 2.92 -26.67
CA ASP A 53 4.12 3.47 -25.82
C ASP A 53 3.58 4.64 -24.98
N ASN A 54 2.53 4.36 -24.22
CA ASN A 54 1.92 5.38 -23.39
C ASN A 54 2.73 5.54 -22.09
N GLU A 55 3.69 6.46 -22.14
CA GLU A 55 4.40 6.92 -20.95
C GLU A 55 3.57 8.03 -20.28
N PRO A 56 3.05 7.82 -19.06
CA PRO A 56 2.26 8.83 -18.38
C PRO A 56 3.09 10.10 -18.13
N GLU A 57 2.48 11.28 -18.26
CA GLU A 57 3.10 12.53 -17.85
C GLU A 57 3.26 12.55 -16.33
N ILE A 58 4.48 12.36 -15.84
CA ILE A 58 4.74 12.31 -14.39
C ILE A 58 4.96 13.72 -13.85
N LYS A 59 4.17 14.08 -12.84
CA LYS A 59 4.29 15.34 -12.09
C LYS A 59 4.67 15.05 -10.64
N PRO A 60 5.51 15.90 -10.02
CA PRO A 60 5.73 15.84 -8.59
C PRO A 60 4.40 15.91 -7.84
N LEU A 61 4.24 15.05 -6.84
CA LEU A 61 3.08 15.08 -5.95
C LEU A 61 3.09 16.39 -5.15
N GLU A 62 1.91 16.93 -4.82
CA GLU A 62 1.83 18.11 -3.96
C GLU A 62 2.50 17.88 -2.60
N SER A 63 2.35 16.67 -2.05
CA SER A 63 2.95 16.21 -0.81
C SER A 63 4.48 16.24 -0.81
N SER A 64 5.13 16.05 -1.97
CA SER A 64 6.60 16.05 -2.10
C SER A 64 7.25 17.37 -1.69
N LYS A 65 6.49 18.47 -1.61
CA LYS A 65 6.98 19.76 -1.11
C LYS A 65 7.16 19.78 0.42
N TYR A 66 6.52 18.86 1.13
CA TYR A 66 6.47 18.81 2.59
C TYR A 66 7.36 17.69 3.16
N THR A 67 7.58 16.62 2.39
CA THR A 67 8.38 15.46 2.82
C THR A 67 9.84 15.77 3.16
N PRO A 68 10.57 16.71 2.51
CA PRO A 68 11.97 16.96 2.86
C PRO A 68 12.16 17.41 4.31
N ALA A 69 11.28 18.27 4.83
CA ALA A 69 11.34 18.73 6.21
C ALA A 69 11.04 17.59 7.21
N ARG A 70 10.11 16.70 6.87
CA ARG A 70 9.77 15.52 7.67
C ARG A 70 10.96 14.54 7.73
N LEU A 71 11.57 14.24 6.59
CA LEU A 71 12.75 13.38 6.48
C LEU A 71 13.95 13.95 7.24
N GLU A 72 14.16 15.27 7.16
CA GLU A 72 15.22 15.96 7.92
C GLU A 72 15.01 15.84 9.44
N ALA A 73 13.77 16.03 9.92
CA ALA A 73 13.43 15.88 11.33
C ALA A 73 13.66 14.44 11.82
N LEU A 74 13.22 13.45 11.03
CA LEU A 74 13.45 12.04 11.31
C LEU A 74 14.94 11.72 11.38
N GLY A 75 15.72 12.14 10.38
CA GLY A 75 17.16 11.90 10.36
C GLY A 75 17.90 12.57 11.53
N LYS A 76 17.45 13.74 12.00
CA LYS A 76 18.06 14.40 13.18
C LYS A 76 17.80 13.64 14.49
N ALA A 77 16.71 12.89 14.58
CA ALA A 77 16.37 12.11 15.77
C ALA A 77 17.22 10.84 15.91
N PHE A 78 17.71 10.28 14.79
CA PHE A 78 18.49 9.04 14.76
C PHE A 78 19.81 9.21 13.98
N PRO A 79 20.70 10.14 14.39
CA PRO A 79 21.92 10.43 13.65
C PRO A 79 22.84 9.20 13.59
N GLY A 80 23.36 8.89 12.40
CA GLY A 80 24.31 7.79 12.20
C GLY A 80 23.66 6.40 12.10
N GLU A 81 22.33 6.31 12.15
CA GLU A 81 21.59 5.05 12.06
C GLU A 81 20.83 4.96 10.74
N ARG A 82 20.85 3.80 10.09
CA ARG A 82 20.02 3.54 8.91
C ARG A 82 18.59 3.25 9.34
N LEU A 83 17.63 3.94 8.75
CA LEU A 83 16.21 3.78 9.07
C LEU A 83 15.49 3.12 7.89
N VAL A 84 14.77 2.03 8.17
CA VAL A 84 14.06 1.24 7.16
C VAL A 84 12.56 1.34 7.43
N ILE A 85 11.82 1.84 6.45
CA ILE A 85 10.38 2.09 6.57
C ILE A 85 9.71 1.36 5.40
N PRO A 86 9.18 0.14 5.60
CA PRO A 86 8.46 -0.59 4.56
C PRO A 86 7.06 -0.04 4.32
N ALA A 87 6.57 -0.12 3.08
CA ALA A 87 5.18 0.16 2.73
C ALA A 87 4.22 -0.96 3.16
N GLY A 88 4.73 -2.19 3.30
CA GLY A 88 3.94 -3.39 3.55
C GLY A 88 3.46 -4.09 2.28
N GLN A 89 2.71 -5.19 2.47
CA GLN A 89 2.21 -6.06 1.41
C GLN A 89 0.68 -6.08 1.37
N PRO A 90 0.05 -6.41 0.23
CA PRO A 90 -1.38 -6.66 0.17
C PRO A 90 -1.76 -7.77 1.15
N LYS A 91 -2.95 -7.67 1.73
CA LYS A 91 -3.48 -8.69 2.65
C LYS A 91 -4.42 -9.61 1.89
N VAL A 92 -4.20 -10.91 2.00
CA VAL A 92 -5.07 -11.92 1.38
C VAL A 92 -6.47 -11.84 1.97
N ARG A 93 -7.47 -11.69 1.10
CA ARG A 93 -8.90 -11.81 1.45
C ARG A 93 -9.35 -13.26 1.39
N ASN A 94 -9.14 -13.91 0.24
CA ASN A 94 -9.44 -15.32 0.05
C ASN A 94 -8.65 -15.88 -1.13
N ASN A 95 -7.85 -16.92 -0.90
CA ASN A 95 -7.02 -17.56 -1.94
C ASN A 95 -6.12 -16.55 -2.67
N ASP A 96 -6.33 -16.39 -3.98
CA ASP A 96 -5.62 -15.50 -4.91
C ASP A 96 -6.22 -14.09 -5.00
N CYS A 97 -7.15 -13.75 -4.10
CA CYS A 97 -7.75 -12.41 -4.03
C CYS A 97 -7.24 -11.67 -2.78
N ASP A 98 -6.62 -10.53 -3.00
CA ASP A 98 -6.20 -9.60 -1.96
C ASP A 98 -7.28 -8.54 -1.67
N TYR A 99 -7.23 -7.95 -0.48
CA TYR A 99 -7.87 -6.66 -0.22
C TYR A 99 -7.15 -5.57 -1.02
N ALA A 100 -7.84 -4.45 -1.26
CA ALA A 100 -7.19 -3.25 -1.78
C ALA A 100 -5.99 -2.91 -0.89
N PHE A 101 -4.84 -2.64 -1.51
CA PHE A 101 -3.63 -2.36 -0.76
C PHE A 101 -3.74 -0.98 -0.11
N ARG A 102 -3.42 -0.92 1.18
CA ARG A 102 -3.27 0.34 1.91
C ARG A 102 -1.87 0.34 2.51
N PRO A 103 -0.96 1.23 2.08
CA PRO A 103 0.39 1.27 2.61
C PRO A 103 0.41 1.63 4.09
N ASP A 104 1.51 1.25 4.76
CA ASP A 104 1.80 1.66 6.12
C ASP A 104 1.79 3.19 6.24
N THR A 105 1.22 3.68 7.35
CA THR A 105 1.00 5.12 7.50
C THR A 105 2.31 5.89 7.71
N THR A 106 3.33 5.25 8.31
CA THR A 106 4.66 5.85 8.46
C THR A 106 5.34 5.98 7.11
N PHE A 107 5.25 4.94 6.27
CA PHE A 107 5.75 4.98 4.89
C PHE A 107 5.10 6.09 4.08
N SER A 108 3.76 6.15 4.05
CA SER A 108 3.02 7.18 3.31
C SER A 108 3.34 8.60 3.80
N TYR A 109 3.53 8.78 5.12
CA TYR A 109 3.86 10.09 5.68
C TYR A 109 5.22 10.64 5.22
N TYR A 110 6.26 9.79 5.20
CA TYR A 110 7.62 10.21 4.87
C TYR A 110 7.91 10.22 3.37
N THR A 111 7.25 9.37 2.58
CA THR A 111 7.37 9.39 1.12
C THR A 111 6.43 10.39 0.47
N GLY A 112 5.33 10.73 1.14
CA GLY A 112 4.24 11.54 0.58
C GLY A 112 3.41 10.77 -0.45
N LEU A 113 3.67 9.48 -0.65
CA LEU A 113 2.87 8.59 -1.48
C LEU A 113 1.50 8.40 -0.78
N GLY A 114 0.44 8.63 -1.54
CA GLY A 114 -0.94 8.48 -1.09
C GLY A 114 -1.40 7.03 -1.16
N GLU A 115 -2.38 6.77 -2.02
CA GLU A 115 -2.97 5.47 -2.31
C GLU A 115 -1.98 4.39 -2.80
N ASP A 116 -2.50 3.30 -3.36
CA ASP A 116 -1.86 2.01 -3.65
C ASP A 116 -0.80 2.02 -4.77
N PHE A 117 0.08 3.01 -4.78
CA PHE A 117 1.11 3.22 -5.80
C PHE A 117 2.07 2.04 -5.96
N GLU A 118 2.55 1.45 -4.86
CA GLU A 118 3.45 0.29 -4.92
C GLU A 118 3.51 -0.47 -3.59
N ALA A 119 3.00 -1.69 -3.59
CA ALA A 119 3.20 -2.60 -2.47
C ALA A 119 4.63 -3.15 -2.45
N GLY A 120 5.15 -3.46 -1.26
CA GLY A 120 6.52 -3.94 -1.10
C GLY A 120 7.61 -2.89 -1.28
N ALA A 121 7.25 -1.64 -1.54
CA ALA A 121 8.22 -0.53 -1.56
C ALA A 121 8.85 -0.33 -0.18
N VAL A 122 10.10 0.14 -0.14
CA VAL A 122 10.83 0.39 1.10
C VAL A 122 11.56 1.73 1.02
N LEU A 123 11.25 2.63 1.94
CA LEU A 123 12.00 3.86 2.14
C LEU A 123 13.18 3.57 3.08
N VAL A 124 14.38 3.97 2.68
CA VAL A 124 15.61 3.83 3.48
C VAL A 124 16.23 5.20 3.66
N LEU A 125 16.49 5.60 4.90
CA LEU A 125 17.32 6.77 5.19
C LEU A 125 18.73 6.28 5.52
N ASN A 126 19.67 6.55 4.63
CA ASN A 126 21.08 6.22 4.82
C ASN A 126 21.78 7.34 5.58
N PRO A 127 22.47 7.08 6.70
CA PRO A 127 23.23 8.12 7.39
C PRO A 127 24.37 8.61 6.49
N VAL A 128 24.64 9.92 6.52
CA VAL A 128 25.80 10.47 5.81
C VAL A 128 27.07 10.23 6.60
N ASP A 129 28.19 10.06 5.89
CA ASP A 129 29.52 10.06 6.50
C ASP A 129 29.72 11.42 7.23
N PRO A 130 30.10 11.43 8.52
CA PRO A 130 30.34 12.66 9.27
C PRO A 130 31.35 13.63 8.62
N ASP A 131 32.29 13.12 7.83
CA ASP A 131 33.31 13.91 7.14
C ASP A 131 32.89 14.38 5.73
N SER A 132 31.71 13.96 5.27
CA SER A 132 31.17 14.29 3.94
C SER A 132 30.82 15.78 3.79
N PRO A 133 30.81 16.31 2.55
CA PRO A 133 30.25 17.63 2.26
C PRO A 133 28.80 17.79 2.73
N GLU A 134 27.99 16.74 2.66
CA GLU A 134 26.59 16.71 3.07
C GLU A 134 26.46 16.93 4.58
N ALA A 135 27.28 16.25 5.38
CA ALA A 135 27.33 16.44 6.83
C ALA A 135 27.74 17.88 7.18
N LYS A 136 28.73 18.45 6.48
CA LYS A 136 29.16 19.85 6.63
C LYS A 136 28.06 20.85 6.25
N ALA A 137 27.15 20.46 5.38
CA ALA A 137 25.95 21.22 5.02
C ALA A 137 24.77 21.01 6.00
N GLY A 138 24.97 20.25 7.07
CA GLY A 138 23.97 20.00 8.12
C GLY A 138 23.00 18.86 7.83
N LYS A 139 23.22 18.07 6.77
CA LYS A 139 22.43 16.87 6.50
C LYS A 139 22.86 15.73 7.43
N THR A 140 21.91 14.92 7.87
CA THR A 140 22.19 13.71 8.65
C THR A 140 22.00 12.44 7.83
N HIS A 141 21.11 12.47 6.83
CA HIS A 141 20.75 11.30 6.02
C HIS A 141 20.52 11.67 4.55
N ILE A 142 20.59 10.66 3.70
CA ILE A 142 20.15 10.67 2.31
C ILE A 142 19.01 9.65 2.19
N PRO A 143 17.80 10.07 1.77
CA PRO A 143 16.68 9.15 1.55
C PRO A 143 16.81 8.46 0.18
N GLU A 144 16.55 7.17 0.17
CA GLU A 144 16.43 6.33 -1.04
C GLU A 144 15.12 5.53 -0.96
N LEU A 145 14.46 5.35 -2.09
CA LEU A 145 13.26 4.54 -2.20
C LEU A 145 13.58 3.28 -3.01
N PHE A 146 13.16 2.11 -2.55
CA PHE A 146 13.34 0.85 -3.25
C PHE A 146 11.97 0.35 -3.71
N VAL A 147 11.80 0.13 -5.01
CA VAL A 147 10.53 -0.34 -5.60
C VAL A 147 10.78 -1.40 -6.66
N ALA A 148 9.79 -2.24 -6.92
CA ALA A 148 9.85 -3.16 -8.05
C ALA A 148 9.88 -2.35 -9.37
N PRO A 149 10.78 -2.67 -10.32
CA PRO A 149 10.74 -2.05 -11.64
C PRO A 149 9.41 -2.32 -12.36
N ARG A 150 9.07 -1.45 -13.33
CA ARG A 150 7.92 -1.69 -14.19
C ARG A 150 8.09 -2.99 -14.97
N ALA A 151 7.08 -3.84 -14.88
CA ALA A 151 6.92 -4.99 -15.75
C ALA A 151 6.00 -4.60 -16.93
N ASN A 152 6.46 -3.69 -17.78
CA ASN A 152 5.76 -3.24 -18.98
C ASN A 152 6.05 -4.17 -20.18
N HIS A 153 5.44 -3.91 -21.34
CA HIS A 153 5.52 -4.77 -22.53
C HIS A 153 6.93 -4.99 -23.10
N TYR A 154 7.96 -4.29 -22.62
CA TYR A 154 9.37 -4.54 -22.92
C TYR A 154 10.00 -5.67 -22.07
N THR A 155 9.28 -6.16 -21.06
CA THR A 155 9.73 -7.18 -20.11
C THR A 155 8.92 -8.46 -20.25
N GLN A 156 9.54 -9.62 -19.98
CA GLN A 156 8.80 -10.89 -19.97
C GLN A 156 7.77 -10.94 -18.82
N ASP A 157 8.03 -10.24 -17.73
CA ASP A 157 7.13 -10.20 -16.58
C ASP A 157 5.80 -9.51 -16.87
N PHE A 158 5.71 -8.72 -17.95
CA PHE A 158 4.48 -8.06 -18.42
C PHE A 158 3.23 -8.92 -18.32
N PHE A 159 3.30 -10.13 -18.87
CA PHE A 159 2.18 -11.08 -18.89
C PHE A 159 2.47 -12.35 -18.09
N MET A 160 3.70 -12.55 -17.60
CA MET A 160 4.08 -13.74 -16.84
C MET A 160 3.91 -13.57 -15.33
N ASN A 161 3.95 -12.33 -14.84
CA ASN A 161 3.84 -12.03 -13.43
C ASN A 161 2.45 -11.45 -13.10
N ALA A 162 1.61 -12.24 -12.44
CA ALA A 162 0.25 -11.78 -12.08
C ALA A 162 0.23 -10.71 -10.99
N HIS A 163 1.35 -10.53 -10.28
CA HIS A 163 1.47 -9.55 -9.20
C HIS A 163 2.02 -8.20 -9.72
N TYR A 164 2.98 -8.23 -10.64
CA TYR A 164 3.65 -7.01 -11.13
C TYR A 164 3.39 -6.66 -12.59
N GLY A 165 3.03 -7.64 -13.42
CA GLY A 165 2.91 -7.47 -14.87
C GLY A 165 1.76 -6.54 -15.25
N GLU A 166 2.05 -5.48 -16.01
CA GLU A 166 1.05 -4.46 -16.36
C GLU A 166 -0.12 -5.02 -17.20
N TYR A 167 0.05 -6.19 -17.83
CA TYR A 167 -1.04 -6.91 -18.48
C TYR A 167 -2.12 -7.37 -17.48
N TRP A 168 -1.70 -7.68 -16.24
CA TRP A 168 -2.57 -8.19 -15.18
C TRP A 168 -3.11 -7.09 -14.27
N VAL A 169 -2.22 -6.19 -13.84
CA VAL A 169 -2.52 -5.22 -12.79
C VAL A 169 -2.67 -3.77 -13.30
N GLY A 170 -2.50 -3.57 -14.61
CA GLY A 170 -2.52 -2.25 -15.23
C GLY A 170 -1.17 -1.51 -15.11
N PRO A 171 -1.06 -0.31 -15.72
CA PRO A 171 0.16 0.50 -15.69
C PRO A 171 0.58 0.85 -14.26
N ARG A 172 1.89 0.76 -13.98
CA ARG A 172 2.45 1.04 -12.67
C ARG A 172 3.54 2.10 -12.73
N ALA A 173 3.75 2.81 -11.63
CA ALA A 173 4.88 3.72 -11.49
C ALA A 173 6.17 2.90 -11.29
N GLY A 174 7.18 3.15 -12.13
CA GLY A 174 8.51 2.57 -11.99
C GLY A 174 9.48 3.50 -11.28
N LEU A 175 10.77 3.18 -11.40
CA LEU A 175 11.83 3.93 -10.70
C LEU A 175 11.82 5.42 -11.07
N LYS A 176 11.64 5.74 -12.35
CA LYS A 176 11.63 7.13 -12.86
C LYS A 176 10.40 7.88 -12.39
N GLU A 177 9.24 7.23 -12.46
CA GLU A 177 7.94 7.77 -12.06
C GLU A 177 7.97 8.09 -10.56
N MET A 178 8.39 7.13 -9.74
CA MET A 178 8.51 7.30 -8.29
C MET A 178 9.49 8.40 -7.90
N THR A 179 10.63 8.48 -8.59
CA THR A 179 11.61 9.56 -8.38
C THR A 179 10.99 10.93 -8.68
N ALA A 180 10.30 11.05 -9.82
CA ALA A 180 9.68 12.31 -10.22
C ALA A 180 8.49 12.70 -9.32
N MET A 181 7.71 11.72 -8.84
CA MET A 181 6.57 11.93 -7.95
C MET A 181 6.99 12.37 -6.54
N THR A 182 7.97 11.70 -5.96
CA THR A 182 8.35 11.87 -4.54
C THR A 182 9.51 12.84 -4.35
N GLY A 183 10.36 13.02 -5.37
CA GLY A 183 11.64 13.71 -5.25
C GLY A 183 12.73 12.89 -4.54
N ILE A 184 12.49 11.60 -4.29
CA ILE A 184 13.42 10.68 -3.62
C ILE A 184 14.09 9.81 -4.69
N GLU A 185 15.42 9.66 -4.62
CA GLU A 185 16.15 8.77 -5.52
C GLU A 185 15.61 7.34 -5.38
N THR A 186 15.18 6.74 -6.49
CA THR A 186 14.52 5.44 -6.48
C THR A 186 15.34 4.36 -7.17
N ASN A 187 15.54 3.25 -6.47
CA ASN A 187 16.33 2.09 -6.86
C ASN A 187 15.46 0.84 -7.00
N ASP A 188 15.99 -0.16 -7.69
CA ASP A 188 15.37 -1.48 -7.83
C ASP A 188 15.35 -2.21 -6.48
N ILE A 189 14.19 -2.73 -6.09
CA ILE A 189 14.02 -3.54 -4.87
C ILE A 189 14.98 -4.73 -4.78
N ALA A 190 15.46 -5.26 -5.91
CA ALA A 190 16.48 -6.31 -5.92
C ALA A 190 17.80 -5.89 -5.25
N GLN A 191 18.07 -4.59 -5.16
CA GLN A 191 19.27 -4.03 -4.52
C GLN A 191 19.09 -3.80 -3.01
N LEU A 192 17.89 -3.98 -2.46
CA LEU A 192 17.56 -3.65 -1.08
C LEU A 192 18.46 -4.39 -0.09
N ALA A 193 18.66 -5.70 -0.26
CA ALA A 193 19.46 -6.50 0.68
C ALA A 193 20.91 -5.99 0.79
N ASP A 194 21.54 -5.69 -0.35
CA ASP A 194 22.89 -5.14 -0.40
C ASP A 194 22.94 -3.73 0.21
N ALA A 195 21.94 -2.89 -0.09
CA ALA A 195 21.84 -1.54 0.44
C ALA A 195 21.68 -1.52 1.97
N LEU A 196 20.83 -2.41 2.52
CA LEU A 196 20.59 -2.51 3.95
C LEU A 196 21.82 -3.03 4.72
N GLY A 197 22.56 -3.98 4.13
CA GLY A 197 23.75 -4.58 4.72
C GLY A 197 25.00 -3.70 4.66
N LYS A 198 25.01 -2.67 3.80
CA LYS A 198 26.16 -1.80 3.59
C LYS A 198 26.60 -1.10 4.89
N ASP A 199 27.88 -1.23 5.21
CA ASP A 199 28.55 -0.60 6.36
C ASP A 199 27.98 -0.99 7.74
N VAL A 200 27.15 -2.05 7.82
CA VAL A 200 26.60 -2.52 9.10
C VAL A 200 27.67 -3.24 9.89
N GLY A 201 27.81 -2.91 11.18
CA GLY A 201 28.83 -3.51 12.04
C GLY A 201 28.91 -2.83 13.40
N SER A 202 29.81 -3.32 14.25
CA SER A 202 30.02 -2.79 15.61
C SER A 202 31.29 -1.94 15.76
N ASP A 203 32.08 -1.82 14.68
CA ASP A 203 33.32 -1.04 14.65
C ASP A 203 33.06 0.48 14.60
N ALA A 204 34.10 1.27 14.88
CA ALA A 204 34.01 2.73 14.77
C ALA A 204 33.70 3.15 13.32
N GLY A 205 32.61 3.88 13.13
CA GLY A 205 32.11 4.30 11.82
C GLY A 205 31.11 3.33 11.18
N ALA A 206 30.82 2.20 11.83
CA ALA A 206 29.80 1.28 11.37
C ALA A 206 28.37 1.78 11.65
N VAL A 207 27.42 1.32 10.83
CA VAL A 207 26.03 1.75 10.84
C VAL A 207 25.16 0.74 11.57
N ARG A 208 24.27 1.24 12.42
CA ARG A 208 23.19 0.42 12.98
C ARG A 208 21.93 0.60 12.15
N VAL A 209 21.17 -0.47 11.96
CA VAL A 209 19.91 -0.45 11.22
C VAL A 209 18.74 -0.49 12.20
N ARG A 210 17.70 0.33 11.96
CA ARG A 210 16.36 0.30 12.59
C ARG A 210 15.30 0.04 11.54
N VAL A 211 14.19 -0.59 11.90
CA VAL A 211 13.08 -0.89 11.00
C VAL A 211 11.72 -0.65 11.66
N ILE A 212 10.75 -0.14 10.89
CA ILE A 212 9.33 -0.18 11.28
C ILE A 212 8.83 -1.62 11.14
N ARG A 213 8.94 -2.39 12.24
CA ARG A 213 8.81 -3.85 12.25
C ARG A 213 7.46 -4.37 11.75
N GLU A 214 6.38 -3.69 12.13
CA GLU A 214 5.02 -4.18 11.89
C GLU A 214 4.56 -4.02 10.43
N ALA A 215 5.24 -3.17 9.66
CA ALA A 215 4.84 -2.85 8.29
C ALA A 215 5.03 -4.03 7.32
N ASP A 216 6.18 -4.70 7.38
CA ASP A 216 6.50 -5.85 6.53
C ASP A 216 7.36 -6.90 7.27
N PRO A 217 6.82 -8.08 7.60
CA PRO A 217 7.56 -9.16 8.23
C PRO A 217 8.76 -9.70 7.42
N GLN A 218 8.71 -9.65 6.09
CA GLN A 218 9.82 -10.14 5.24
C GLN A 218 11.00 -9.17 5.29
N VAL A 219 10.73 -7.86 5.18
CA VAL A 219 11.78 -6.83 5.33
C VAL A 219 12.35 -6.83 6.74
N THR A 220 11.49 -7.00 7.75
CA THR A 220 11.94 -7.14 9.14
C THR A 220 12.84 -8.36 9.32
N GLY A 221 12.47 -9.51 8.75
CA GLY A 221 13.33 -10.70 8.75
C GLY A 221 14.69 -10.47 8.11
N LEU A 222 14.72 -9.80 6.94
CA LEU A 222 15.98 -9.41 6.27
C LEU A 222 16.85 -8.53 7.16
N VAL A 223 16.26 -7.54 7.84
CA VAL A 223 16.98 -6.66 8.77
C VAL A 223 17.53 -7.44 9.96
N GLU A 224 16.77 -8.39 10.51
CA GLU A 224 17.25 -9.27 11.60
C GLU A 224 18.41 -10.16 11.16
N ASP A 225 18.35 -10.74 9.96
CA ASP A 225 19.45 -11.55 9.41
C ASP A 225 20.73 -10.71 9.24
N ILE A 226 20.60 -9.48 8.73
CA ILE A 226 21.71 -8.53 8.60
C ILE A 226 22.28 -8.17 9.98
N ARG A 227 21.42 -7.84 10.95
CA ARG A 227 21.84 -7.51 12.32
C ARG A 227 22.60 -8.65 12.96
N LYS A 228 22.07 -9.87 12.88
CA LYS A 228 22.70 -11.09 13.43
C LYS A 228 24.04 -11.37 12.78
N ALA A 229 24.14 -11.25 11.45
CA ALA A 229 25.40 -11.46 10.73
C ALA A 229 26.50 -10.46 11.13
N ASN A 230 26.12 -9.29 11.66
CA ASN A 230 27.03 -8.19 11.99
C ASN A 230 27.15 -7.92 13.51
N GLY A 231 26.78 -8.89 14.35
CA GLY A 231 27.00 -8.84 15.81
C GLY A 231 25.94 -8.08 16.61
N PHE A 232 24.74 -7.89 16.05
CA PHE A 232 23.58 -7.30 16.71
C PHE A 232 22.47 -8.35 16.92
N ASP A 233 22.78 -9.43 17.62
CA ASP A 233 21.89 -10.60 17.78
C ASP A 233 20.95 -10.54 19.00
N ASP A 234 20.96 -9.43 19.77
CA ASP A 234 20.08 -9.21 20.91
C ASP A 234 18.68 -8.74 20.47
N PRO A 235 17.65 -9.61 20.50
CA PRO A 235 16.32 -9.27 20.01
C PRO A 235 15.62 -8.24 20.91
N ASP A 236 15.85 -8.27 22.23
CA ASP A 236 15.19 -7.35 23.15
C ASP A 236 15.70 -5.93 22.92
N ARG A 237 17.01 -5.78 22.73
CA ARG A 237 17.62 -4.49 22.39
C ARG A 237 17.20 -4.01 21.00
N ASN A 238 17.15 -4.90 20.00
CA ASN A 238 16.72 -4.53 18.65
C ASN A 238 15.26 -4.08 18.62
N ASN A 239 14.37 -4.80 19.31
CA ASN A 239 12.97 -4.41 19.45
C ASN A 239 12.83 -3.05 20.14
N ALA A 240 13.50 -2.85 21.28
CA ALA A 240 13.45 -1.57 22.00
C ALA A 240 13.99 -0.39 21.17
N ASP A 241 14.91 -0.65 20.24
CA ASP A 241 15.41 0.36 19.33
C ASP A 241 14.46 0.63 18.16
N ASP A 242 13.85 -0.39 17.58
CA ASP A 242 12.82 -0.21 16.56
C ASP A 242 11.57 0.50 17.12
N ASP A 243 11.20 0.20 18.36
CA ASP A 243 10.08 0.85 19.05
C ASP A 243 10.27 2.36 19.18
N LYS A 244 11.50 2.83 19.42
CA LYS A 244 11.81 4.27 19.45
C LYS A 244 11.64 4.93 18.08
N LEU A 245 12.03 4.25 17.01
CA LEU A 245 11.81 4.74 15.65
C LEU A 245 10.32 4.84 15.36
N HIS A 246 9.56 3.80 15.72
CA HIS A 246 8.12 3.77 15.54
C HIS A 246 7.40 4.85 16.36
N GLU A 247 7.78 5.02 17.63
CA GLU A 247 7.26 6.06 18.54
C GLU A 247 7.51 7.45 17.95
N PHE A 248 8.76 7.79 17.59
CA PHE A 248 9.08 9.09 17.01
C PHE A 248 8.30 9.35 15.72
N ALA A 249 8.19 8.35 14.85
CA ALA A 249 7.43 8.46 13.61
C ALA A 249 5.91 8.63 13.83
N ALA A 250 5.36 8.06 14.89
CA ALA A 250 3.98 8.28 15.30
C ALA A 250 3.77 9.69 15.86
N GLU A 251 4.67 10.17 16.72
CA GLU A 251 4.61 11.50 17.31
C GLU A 251 4.75 12.62 16.27
N ALA A 252 5.61 12.43 15.26
CA ALA A 252 5.79 13.38 14.16
C ALA A 252 4.47 13.70 13.43
N ARG A 253 3.54 12.73 13.38
CA ARG A 253 2.23 12.87 12.73
C ARG A 253 1.19 13.56 13.61
N MET A 254 1.48 13.88 14.87
CA MET A 254 0.50 14.51 15.76
C MET A 254 0.18 15.94 15.32
N CYS A 255 1.21 16.73 14.98
CA CYS A 255 1.07 18.11 14.51
C CYS A 255 1.07 18.16 12.98
N LYS A 256 -0.03 18.64 12.41
CA LYS A 256 -0.27 18.63 10.96
C LYS A 256 0.32 19.87 10.32
N ASP A 257 1.02 19.70 9.20
CA ASP A 257 1.36 20.81 8.32
C ASP A 257 0.17 21.26 7.46
N GLU A 258 0.39 22.31 6.67
CA GLU A 258 -0.68 22.92 5.87
C GLU A 258 -1.26 21.97 4.81
N TYR A 259 -0.48 21.05 4.25
CA TYR A 259 -0.97 20.06 3.29
C TYR A 259 -1.88 19.07 3.99
N GLU A 260 -1.44 18.51 5.11
CA GLU A 260 -2.23 17.56 5.89
C GLU A 260 -3.57 18.17 6.33
N VAL A 261 -3.58 19.43 6.78
CA VAL A 261 -4.82 20.13 7.14
C VAL A 261 -5.75 20.29 5.93
N ARG A 262 -5.23 20.53 4.71
CA ARG A 262 -6.06 20.59 3.51
C ARG A 262 -6.67 19.23 3.17
N GLU A 263 -5.89 18.16 3.28
CA GLU A 263 -6.37 16.80 3.04
C GLU A 263 -7.44 16.37 4.06
N MET A 264 -7.24 16.68 5.35
CA MET A 264 -8.28 16.46 6.38
C MET A 264 -9.58 17.22 6.07
N ARG A 265 -9.49 18.46 5.54
CA ARG A 265 -10.68 19.22 5.12
C ARG A 265 -11.40 18.56 3.94
N LYS A 266 -10.67 17.97 2.99
CA LYS A 266 -11.26 17.17 1.91
C LYS A 266 -11.99 15.95 2.47
N ALA A 267 -11.38 15.23 3.40
CA ALA A 267 -12.00 14.08 4.06
C ALA A 267 -13.29 14.46 4.81
N ILE A 268 -13.30 15.60 5.51
CA ILE A 268 -14.50 16.13 6.17
C ILE A 268 -15.59 16.47 5.15
N ALA A 269 -15.23 17.10 4.02
CA ALA A 269 -16.18 17.46 2.98
C ALA A 269 -16.83 16.21 2.33
N ALA A 270 -16.03 15.22 1.95
CA ALA A 270 -16.51 13.96 1.39
C ALA A 270 -17.38 13.18 2.40
N THR A 271 -16.95 13.13 3.67
CA THR A 271 -17.74 12.51 4.75
C THR A 271 -19.09 13.20 4.92
N LYS A 272 -19.13 14.54 4.93
CA LYS A 272 -20.38 15.28 4.97
C LYS A 272 -21.30 14.91 3.80
N HIS A 273 -20.75 14.79 2.58
CA HIS A 273 -21.55 14.37 1.43
C HIS A 273 -22.07 12.91 1.59
N GLY A 274 -21.27 12.02 2.17
CA GLY A 274 -21.70 10.67 2.56
C GLY A 274 -22.91 10.70 3.49
N PHE A 275 -22.88 11.54 4.54
CA PHE A 275 -24.01 11.74 5.44
C PHE A 275 -25.24 12.31 4.72
N ASP A 276 -25.07 13.31 3.83
CA ASP A 276 -26.17 13.86 3.03
C ASP A 276 -26.81 12.76 2.15
N ASN A 277 -26.00 11.83 1.62
CA ASN A 277 -26.49 10.72 0.82
C ASN A 277 -27.25 9.67 1.65
N ILE A 278 -26.76 9.35 2.85
CA ILE A 278 -27.51 8.53 3.82
C ILE A 278 -28.88 9.16 4.10
N LEU A 279 -28.91 10.46 4.43
CA LEU A 279 -30.14 11.17 4.76
C LEU A 279 -31.13 11.20 3.60
N ARG A 280 -30.66 11.34 2.36
CA ARG A 280 -31.50 11.23 1.16
C ARG A 280 -32.08 9.84 0.98
N LYS A 281 -31.32 8.79 1.34
CA LYS A 281 -31.73 7.39 1.21
C LYS A 281 -32.68 6.96 2.33
N LEU A 282 -32.54 7.52 3.52
CA LEU A 282 -33.21 7.13 4.77
C LEU A 282 -34.73 6.93 4.62
N PRO A 283 -35.53 7.86 4.06
CA PRO A 283 -36.99 7.68 3.98
C PRO A 283 -37.40 6.42 3.21
N SER A 284 -36.63 6.06 2.19
CA SER A 284 -36.87 4.86 1.38
C SER A 284 -36.33 3.57 2.01
N SER A 285 -35.58 3.67 3.12
CA SER A 285 -34.94 2.53 3.80
C SER A 285 -35.65 2.15 5.11
N LEU A 286 -36.49 3.03 5.67
CA LEU A 286 -37.20 2.77 6.93
C LEU A 286 -37.97 1.45 6.89
N ASP A 287 -37.89 0.71 7.99
CA ASP A 287 -38.56 -0.57 8.25
C ASP A 287 -38.24 -1.69 7.24
N LYS A 288 -37.30 -1.48 6.32
CA LYS A 288 -36.88 -2.52 5.36
C LYS A 288 -35.88 -3.49 6.00
N PRO A 289 -35.94 -4.78 5.66
CA PRO A 289 -34.95 -5.75 6.10
C PRO A 289 -33.53 -5.29 5.73
N ARG A 290 -32.60 -5.34 6.69
CA ARG A 290 -31.18 -4.96 6.52
C ARG A 290 -30.96 -3.51 6.11
N SER A 291 -31.88 -2.60 6.46
CA SER A 291 -31.77 -1.20 6.07
C SER A 291 -30.59 -0.46 6.68
N GLU A 292 -29.98 -0.96 7.76
CA GLU A 292 -28.68 -0.46 8.23
C GLU A 292 -27.60 -0.59 7.13
N ARG A 293 -27.47 -1.77 6.49
CA ARG A 293 -26.56 -1.96 5.34
C ARG A 293 -26.95 -1.18 4.09
N MET A 294 -28.25 -0.90 3.91
CA MET A 294 -28.68 -0.07 2.78
C MET A 294 -28.17 1.36 2.91
N LEU A 295 -28.07 1.88 4.14
CA LEU A 295 -27.51 3.20 4.42
C LEU A 295 -25.98 3.16 4.42
N GLU A 296 -25.37 2.10 4.95
CA GLU A 296 -23.92 1.84 4.82
C GLU A 296 -23.49 1.90 3.35
N GLY A 297 -24.18 1.17 2.46
CA GLY A 297 -23.89 1.20 1.03
C GLY A 297 -24.09 2.59 0.39
N ALA A 298 -25.00 3.42 0.92
CA ALA A 298 -25.16 4.79 0.45
C ALA A 298 -23.97 5.68 0.85
N PHE A 299 -23.37 5.44 2.02
CA PHE A 299 -22.15 6.11 2.45
C PHE A 299 -20.94 5.66 1.62
N ASN A 300 -20.75 4.34 1.51
CA ASN A 300 -19.59 3.74 0.81
C ASN A 300 -19.55 4.11 -0.68
N ALA A 301 -20.70 4.38 -1.29
CA ALA A 301 -20.73 4.90 -2.65
C ALA A 301 -20.00 6.26 -2.76
N ILE A 302 -20.20 7.15 -1.79
CA ILE A 302 -19.53 8.46 -1.76
C ILE A 302 -18.05 8.32 -1.38
N SER A 303 -17.72 7.40 -0.46
CA SER A 303 -16.31 7.18 -0.09
C SER A 303 -15.45 6.77 -1.29
N ARG A 304 -16.01 5.96 -2.20
CA ARG A 304 -15.34 5.55 -3.44
C ARG A 304 -15.41 6.58 -4.57
N GLU A 305 -16.42 7.46 -4.57
CA GLU A 305 -16.56 8.52 -5.58
C GLU A 305 -15.63 9.70 -5.32
N GLU A 306 -15.46 10.09 -4.06
CA GLU A 306 -14.74 11.31 -3.67
C GLU A 306 -13.46 11.05 -2.86
N GLY A 307 -13.22 9.82 -2.43
CA GLY A 307 -12.07 9.43 -1.63
C GLY A 307 -11.39 8.17 -2.14
N ASN A 308 -10.51 7.62 -1.30
CA ASN A 308 -9.93 6.31 -1.47
C ASN A 308 -10.95 5.25 -1.04
N ASP A 309 -11.35 5.24 0.23
CA ASP A 309 -12.33 4.31 0.78
C ASP A 309 -12.94 4.87 2.08
N VAL A 310 -13.70 4.06 2.82
CA VAL A 310 -14.00 4.35 4.22
C VAL A 310 -12.71 4.25 5.05
N GLY A 311 -12.49 5.19 5.97
CA GLY A 311 -11.30 5.13 6.83
C GLY A 311 -11.41 4.16 8.01
N TYR A 312 -12.64 3.74 8.31
CA TYR A 312 -12.98 2.66 9.24
C TYR A 312 -14.37 2.13 8.88
N ASP A 313 -14.70 0.91 9.33
CA ASP A 313 -15.99 0.30 9.05
C ASP A 313 -17.14 1.19 9.54
N THR A 314 -18.02 1.55 8.61
CA THR A 314 -19.17 2.42 8.89
C THR A 314 -20.13 1.75 9.87
N ILE A 315 -20.59 2.47 10.88
CA ILE A 315 -21.58 2.03 11.87
C ILE A 315 -22.92 2.71 11.55
N ILE A 316 -23.94 1.89 11.27
CA ILE A 316 -25.33 2.33 11.15
C ILE A 316 -26.14 1.56 12.20
N ALA A 317 -26.47 2.20 13.31
CA ALA A 317 -27.02 1.54 14.48
C ALA A 317 -28.39 2.14 14.88
N SER A 318 -29.47 1.40 14.62
CA SER A 318 -30.83 1.80 14.98
C SER A 318 -31.22 1.29 16.37
N GLY A 319 -31.92 2.13 17.13
CA GLY A 319 -32.56 1.74 18.40
C GLY A 319 -31.60 1.04 19.37
N ALA A 320 -31.90 -0.23 19.67
CA ALA A 320 -31.12 -1.05 20.60
C ALA A 320 -29.69 -1.36 20.13
N HIS A 321 -29.34 -1.10 18.87
CA HIS A 321 -27.97 -1.26 18.38
C HIS A 321 -27.08 -0.06 18.72
N ALA A 322 -27.63 1.14 18.89
CA ALA A 322 -26.86 2.37 19.12
C ALA A 322 -25.94 2.31 20.38
N PRO A 323 -26.29 1.62 21.48
CA PRO A 323 -25.38 1.44 22.61
C PRO A 323 -24.22 0.45 22.39
N ILE A 324 -24.16 -0.24 21.25
CA ILE A 324 -23.08 -1.18 20.92
C ILE A 324 -22.00 -0.43 20.15
N LEU A 325 -20.90 -0.10 20.83
CA LEU A 325 -19.88 0.85 20.34
C LEU A 325 -19.36 0.54 18.93
N HIS A 326 -19.08 -0.72 18.60
CA HIS A 326 -18.60 -1.13 17.29
C HIS A 326 -19.62 -2.02 16.58
N TRP A 327 -20.85 -1.52 16.38
CA TRP A 327 -21.89 -2.18 15.58
C TRP A 327 -21.56 -2.12 14.07
N MET A 328 -20.47 -2.75 13.64
CA MET A 328 -20.01 -2.71 12.23
C MET A 328 -20.74 -3.72 11.34
N ARG A 329 -21.42 -4.71 11.95
CA ARG A 329 -22.14 -5.74 11.19
C ARG A 329 -23.34 -5.18 10.41
N ASN A 330 -23.94 -4.10 10.91
CA ASN A 330 -25.07 -3.39 10.30
C ASN A 330 -26.22 -4.31 9.84
N THR A 331 -26.46 -5.42 10.53
CA THR A 331 -27.42 -6.45 10.04
C THR A 331 -28.89 -6.12 10.33
N GLY A 332 -29.16 -5.04 11.07
CA GLY A 332 -30.46 -4.67 11.57
C GLY A 332 -31.37 -3.93 10.59
N THR A 333 -32.55 -3.59 11.10
CA THR A 333 -33.54 -2.75 10.43
C THR A 333 -33.58 -1.41 11.14
N VAL A 334 -33.47 -0.33 10.39
CA VAL A 334 -33.74 1.04 10.83
C VAL A 334 -35.24 1.24 11.00
N GLY A 335 -35.70 1.30 12.25
CA GLY A 335 -37.12 1.42 12.59
C GLY A 335 -37.64 2.85 12.49
N SER A 336 -38.88 3.02 12.05
CA SER A 336 -39.59 4.29 12.13
C SER A 336 -39.82 4.70 13.60
N GLY A 337 -39.44 5.94 13.95
CA GLY A 337 -39.57 6.49 15.30
C GLY A 337 -38.45 6.09 16.28
N GLU A 338 -37.41 5.39 15.82
CA GLU A 338 -36.23 5.08 16.62
C GLU A 338 -35.17 6.19 16.54
N LEU A 339 -34.19 6.15 17.45
CA LEU A 339 -32.94 6.88 17.26
C LEU A 339 -32.03 6.10 16.32
N LEU A 340 -31.39 6.81 15.40
CA LEU A 340 -30.36 6.28 14.52
C LEU A 340 -29.02 6.93 14.87
N LEU A 341 -28.03 6.11 15.22
CA LEU A 341 -26.63 6.53 15.34
C LEU A 341 -25.89 6.13 14.08
N ILE A 342 -25.16 7.08 13.51
CA ILE A 342 -24.26 6.87 12.38
C ILE A 342 -22.87 7.30 12.81
N ASP A 343 -21.89 6.41 12.67
CA ASP A 343 -20.47 6.71 12.81
C ASP A 343 -19.76 6.33 11.52
N ALA A 344 -19.23 7.31 10.79
CA ALA A 344 -18.67 7.07 9.47
C ALA A 344 -17.65 8.15 9.07
N GLY A 345 -16.68 7.71 8.27
CA GLY A 345 -15.55 8.53 7.85
C GLY A 345 -15.02 8.13 6.48
N VAL A 346 -14.87 9.09 5.58
CA VAL A 346 -14.16 8.89 4.30
C VAL A 346 -12.67 9.08 4.52
N GLU A 347 -11.86 8.15 4.03
CA GLU A 347 -10.42 8.30 3.81
C GLU A 347 -10.21 8.82 2.37
N VAL A 348 -9.57 9.97 2.22
CA VAL A 348 -9.24 10.51 0.88
C VAL A 348 -7.99 9.84 0.31
N THR A 349 -7.69 10.06 -0.98
CA THR A 349 -6.53 9.48 -1.69
C THR A 349 -5.18 9.69 -1.00
N SER A 350 -5.03 10.76 -0.21
CA SER A 350 -3.83 11.03 0.61
C SER A 350 -3.81 10.29 1.95
N LEU A 351 -4.76 9.38 2.18
CA LEU A 351 -4.95 8.55 3.36
C LEU A 351 -5.30 9.31 4.66
N TYR A 352 -5.78 10.55 4.54
CA TYR A 352 -6.39 11.27 5.66
C TYR A 352 -7.87 10.93 5.78
N THR A 353 -8.31 10.74 7.01
CA THR A 353 -9.67 10.30 7.34
C THR A 353 -10.36 11.35 8.21
N ALA A 354 -11.66 11.55 7.98
CA ALA A 354 -12.53 12.20 8.96
C ALA A 354 -13.24 11.15 9.81
N ASP A 355 -13.59 11.51 11.05
CA ASP A 355 -14.30 10.63 11.98
C ASP A 355 -15.48 11.43 12.55
N ILE A 356 -16.70 11.06 12.16
CA ILE A 356 -17.90 11.84 12.46
C ILE A 356 -19.01 10.91 12.90
N THR A 357 -19.47 11.14 14.14
CA THR A 357 -20.70 10.52 14.66
C THR A 357 -21.87 11.51 14.66
N ARG A 358 -23.06 11.08 14.26
CA ARG A 358 -24.33 11.82 14.46
C ARG A 358 -25.43 10.88 14.95
N THR A 359 -26.31 11.39 15.80
CA THR A 359 -27.48 10.66 16.30
C THR A 359 -28.72 11.53 16.17
N PHE A 360 -29.79 11.00 15.59
CA PHE A 360 -31.04 11.73 15.35
C PHE A 360 -32.23 10.78 15.26
N PRO A 361 -33.48 11.25 15.49
CA PRO A 361 -34.67 10.43 15.29
C PRO A 361 -34.92 10.15 13.81
N THR A 362 -35.44 8.98 13.47
CA THR A 362 -35.66 8.57 12.07
C THR A 362 -36.87 9.23 11.39
N THR A 363 -37.74 9.91 12.14
CA THR A 363 -38.96 10.60 11.67
C THR A 363 -39.20 11.92 12.37
#